data_AF-A0A3D0CMF9-F1
#
_entry.id   AF-A0A3D0CMF9-F1
#
_cell.length_a   1.000
_cell.length_b   1.000
_cell.length_c   1.000
_cell.angle_alpha   90.00
_cell.angle_beta   90.00
_cell.angle_gamma   90.00
#
_symmetry.space_group_name_H-M   'P 1'
#
loop_
_entity.id
_entity.type
_entity.pdbx_description
1 polymer ?
#
loop_
_entity_poly.entity_id
_entity_poly.type
_entity_poly.pdbx_seq_one_letter_code
_entity_poly.pdbx_strand_id
1 'polypeptide(L)'
;MLEQILQSLLIIAAIGLMLFVLYRIVKVSGALFLIGLISGLVFIEIYGIYLFFTERYLYSEDLATNGIWSFTGFFIALNLFLIFSIIMKWWRNRIV
;
A
#
# COMPACT_ATOMS: atom_id res chain seq x y z
N MET A 1 -24.33 -42.19 -19.54
CA MET A 1 -25.08 -40.95 -19.84
C MET A 1 -25.41 -40.19 -18.55
N LEU A 2 -26.17 -40.75 -17.60
CA LEU A 2 -26.56 -40.06 -16.35
C LEU A 2 -25.39 -39.76 -15.39
N GLU A 3 -24.45 -40.70 -15.21
CA GLU A 3 -23.25 -40.50 -14.39
C GLU A 3 -22.38 -39.34 -14.87
N GLN A 4 -22.21 -39.20 -16.19
CA GLN A 4 -21.41 -38.15 -16.80
C GLN A 4 -22.07 -36.76 -16.66
N ILE A 5 -23.40 -36.71 -16.68
CA ILE A 5 -24.19 -35.50 -16.39
C ILE A 5 -24.07 -35.12 -14.90
N LEU A 6 -24.13 -36.11 -14.00
CA LEU A 6 -23.97 -35.86 -12.57
C LEU A 6 -22.55 -35.38 -12.25
N GLN A 7 -21.54 -36.00 -12.86
CA GLN A 7 -20.14 -35.61 -12.68
C GLN A 7 -19.88 -34.18 -13.19
N SER A 8 -20.43 -33.80 -14.35
CA SER A 8 -20.27 -32.44 -14.86
C SER A 8 -20.93 -31.39 -13.96
N LEU A 9 -22.11 -31.68 -13.42
CA LEU A 9 -22.78 -30.84 -12.42
C LEU A 9 -21.95 -30.67 -11.15
N LEU A 10 -21.36 -31.74 -10.64
CA LEU A 10 -20.50 -31.69 -9.45
C LEU A 10 -19.23 -30.87 -9.69
N ILE A 11 -18.63 -30.96 -10.88
CA ILE A 11 -17.46 -30.15 -11.26
C ILE A 11 -17.83 -28.67 -11.32
N ILE A 12 -18.97 -28.32 -11.93
CA ILE A 12 -19.44 -26.92 -11.99
C ILE A 12 -19.69 -26.39 -10.57
N ALA A 13 -20.33 -27.18 -9.71
CA ALA A 13 -20.56 -26.80 -8.32
C ALA A 13 -19.24 -26.59 -7.55
N ALA A 14 -18.27 -27.49 -7.71
CA ALA A 14 -16.96 -27.38 -7.09
C ALA A 14 -16.21 -26.12 -7.55
N ILE A 15 -16.21 -25.83 -8.86
CA ILE A 15 -15.61 -24.61 -9.41
C ILE A 15 -16.31 -23.36 -8.86
N GLY A 16 -17.65 -23.36 -8.82
CA GLY A 16 -18.42 -22.27 -8.26
C GLY A 16 -18.06 -22.00 -6.79
N LEU A 17 -17.92 -23.04 -5.98
CA LEU A 17 -17.51 -22.93 -4.58
C LEU A 17 -16.07 -22.40 -4.45
N MET A 18 -15.13 -22.89 -5.27
CA MET A 18 -13.75 -22.39 -5.28
C MET A 18 -13.70 -20.89 -5.62
N LEU A 19 -14.41 -20.47 -6.66
CA LEU A 19 -14.48 -19.05 -7.05
C LEU A 19 -15.14 -18.19 -5.96
N PHE A 20 -16.18 -18.70 -5.31
CA PHE A 20 -16.83 -18.00 -4.21
C PHE A 20 -15.86 -17.79 -3.03
N VAL A 21 -15.10 -18.81 -2.66
CA VAL A 21 -14.07 -18.71 -1.61
C VAL A 21 -12.98 -17.72 -2.01
N LEU A 22 -12.46 -17.80 -3.23
CA LEU A 22 -11.44 -16.87 -3.73
C LEU A 22 -11.94 -15.42 -3.72
N TYR A 23 -13.19 -15.17 -4.13
CA TYR A 23 -13.79 -13.85 -4.06
C TYR A 23 -13.80 -13.29 -2.63
N ARG A 24 -14.15 -14.12 -1.64
CA ARG A 24 -14.14 -13.72 -0.22
C ARG A 24 -12.73 -13.40 0.26
N ILE A 25 -11.74 -14.21 -0.11
CA ILE A 25 -10.34 -13.98 0.25
C ILE A 25 -9.85 -12.67 -0.34
N VAL A 26 -10.02 -12.46 -1.65
CA VAL A 26 -9.59 -11.22 -2.35
C VAL A 26 -10.27 -9.98 -1.75
N LYS A 27 -11.56 -10.07 -1.42
CA LYS A 27 -12.28 -8.96 -0.79
C LYS A 27 -11.69 -8.58 0.57
N VAL A 28 -11.40 -9.56 1.42
CA VAL A 28 -10.84 -9.31 2.76
C VAL A 28 -9.37 -8.90 2.67
N SER A 29 -8.57 -9.56 1.83
CA SER A 29 -7.16 -9.23 1.65
C SER A 29 -6.97 -7.84 1.07
N GLY A 30 -7.83 -7.41 0.14
CA GLY A 30 -7.81 -6.05 -0.40
C GLY A 30 -8.05 -4.99 0.68
N ALA A 31 -9.03 -5.22 1.58
CA ALA A 31 -9.29 -4.32 2.70
C ALA A 31 -8.10 -4.26 3.67
N LEU A 32 -7.55 -5.42 4.05
CA LEU A 32 -6.37 -5.50 4.93
C LEU A 32 -5.14 -4.86 4.30
N PHE A 33 -4.94 -5.03 2.98
CA PHE A 33 -3.86 -4.41 2.24
C PHE A 33 -3.98 -2.88 2.25
N LEU A 34 -5.18 -2.33 2.03
CA LEU A 34 -5.40 -0.88 2.09
C LEU A 34 -5.17 -0.32 3.50
N ILE A 35 -5.63 -1.02 4.54
CA ILE A 35 -5.37 -0.62 5.93
C ILE A 35 -3.87 -0.67 6.21
N GLY A 36 -3.19 -1.75 5.82
CA GLY A 36 -1.75 -1.90 5.95
C GLY A 36 -1.00 -0.77 5.24
N LEU A 37 -1.38 -0.45 4.00
CA LEU A 37 -0.78 0.64 3.22
C LEU A 37 -0.96 1.99 3.92
N ILE A 38 -2.18 2.35 4.32
CA ILE A 38 -2.45 3.63 5.00
C ILE A 38 -1.70 3.69 6.34
N SER A 39 -1.73 2.62 7.13
CA SER A 39 -1.02 2.55 8.40
C SER A 39 0.50 2.65 8.22
N GLY A 40 1.05 2.05 7.16
CA GLY A 40 2.46 2.15 6.80
C GLY A 40 2.85 3.58 6.44
N LEU A 41 2.03 4.26 5.64
CA LEU A 41 2.25 5.68 5.32
C LEU A 41 2.23 6.56 6.57
N VAL A 42 1.24 6.39 7.44
CA VAL A 42 1.15 7.14 8.71
C VAL A 42 2.35 6.85 9.62
N PHE A 43 2.77 5.59 9.70
CA PHE A 43 3.94 5.19 10.48
C PHE A 43 5.21 5.87 9.96
N ILE A 44 5.41 5.88 8.64
CA ILE A 44 6.57 6.52 8.01
C ILE A 44 6.62 8.00 8.38
N GLU A 45 5.49 8.70 8.35
CA GLU A 45 5.42 10.11 8.72
C GLU A 45 5.75 10.34 10.20
N ILE A 46 5.08 9.64 11.11
CA ILE A 46 5.27 9.82 12.56
C ILE A 46 6.71 9.49 12.95
N TYR A 47 7.23 8.37 12.46
CA TYR A 47 8.58 7.93 12.79
C TYR A 47 9.65 8.77 12.10
N GLY A 48 9.43 9.21 10.86
CA GLY A 48 10.32 10.15 10.16
C GLY A 48 10.42 11.49 10.87
N ILE A 49 9.30 12.05 11.32
CA ILE A 49 9.25 13.28 12.15
C ILE A 49 9.99 13.05 13.48
N TYR A 50 9.75 11.92 14.14
CA TYR A 50 10.45 11.57 15.38
C TYR A 50 11.97 11.54 15.19
N LEU A 51 12.46 10.85 14.15
CA LEU A 51 13.88 10.81 13.81
C LEU A 51 14.44 12.20 13.51
N PHE A 52 13.68 13.01 12.77
CA PHE A 52 14.11 14.35 12.38
C PHE A 52 14.27 15.30 13.58
N PHE A 53 13.33 15.28 14.53
CA PHE A 53 13.36 16.21 15.66
C PHE A 53 14.14 15.68 16.87
N THR A 54 14.00 14.39 17.17
CA THR A 54 14.46 13.78 18.42
C THR A 54 15.76 13.00 18.21
N GLU A 55 15.81 12.14 17.20
CA GLU A 55 16.91 11.20 16.97
C GLU A 55 17.74 11.55 15.73
N ARG A 56 18.27 12.78 15.71
CA ARG A 56 18.98 13.36 14.56
C ARG A 56 20.21 12.58 14.13
N TYR A 57 20.89 11.95 15.08
CA TYR A 57 22.05 11.10 14.78
C TYR A 57 21.64 9.94 13.86
N LEU A 58 20.63 9.16 14.26
CA LEU A 58 20.09 8.04 13.49
C LEU A 58 19.52 8.50 12.13
N TYR A 59 18.85 9.64 12.11
CA TYR A 59 18.35 10.24 10.87
C TYR A 59 19.48 10.46 9.86
N SER A 60 20.56 11.12 10.29
CA SER A 60 21.69 11.46 9.43
C SER A 60 22.57 10.27 9.07
N GLU A 61 22.76 9.32 9.99
CA GLU A 61 23.58 8.13 9.81
C GLU A 61 22.94 7.18 8.79
N ASP A 62 21.63 6.95 8.89
CA ASP A 62 20.89 6.13 7.92
C ASP A 62 20.93 6.77 6.52
N LEU A 63 20.72 8.09 6.44
CA LEU A 63 20.78 8.81 5.17
C LEU A 63 22.18 8.81 4.54
N ALA A 64 23.24 8.97 5.35
CA ALA A 64 24.62 8.96 4.85
C ALA A 64 25.06 7.56 4.37
N THR A 65 24.59 6.51 5.06
CA THR A 65 24.97 5.13 4.74
C THR A 65 24.20 4.59 3.53
N ASN A 66 22.89 4.85 3.48
CA ASN A 66 21.98 4.19 2.55
C ASN A 66 21.37 5.15 1.50
N GLY A 67 21.58 6.46 1.63
CA GLY A 67 21.13 7.46 0.66
C GLY A 67 19.62 7.45 0.45
N ILE A 68 19.18 7.44 -0.81
CA ILE A 68 17.75 7.44 -1.18
C ILE A 68 17.05 6.12 -0.79
N TRP A 69 17.79 5.01 -0.69
CA TRP A 69 17.25 3.70 -0.29
C TRP A 69 17.11 3.54 1.23
N SER A 70 17.56 4.54 1.99
CA SER A 70 17.41 4.62 3.44
C SER A 70 15.95 4.90 3.84
N PHE A 71 15.58 4.59 5.08
CA PHE A 71 14.25 4.95 5.59
C PHE A 71 14.09 6.48 5.56
N THR A 72 15.12 7.19 6.02
CA THR A 72 15.14 8.66 6.04
C THR A 72 15.04 9.26 4.63
N GLY A 73 15.72 8.69 3.66
CA GLY A 73 15.71 9.11 2.26
C GLY A 73 14.34 8.91 1.62
N PHE A 74 13.69 7.76 1.88
CA PHE A 74 12.32 7.52 1.45
C PHE A 74 11.35 8.53 2.07
N PHE A 75 11.45 8.78 3.38
CA PHE A 75 10.63 9.78 4.09
C PHE A 75 10.75 11.18 3.47
N ILE A 76 11.98 11.64 3.18
CA ILE A 76 12.22 12.93 2.51
C ILE A 76 11.58 12.95 1.12
N ALA A 77 11.83 11.92 0.30
CA ALA A 77 11.32 11.85 -1.06
C ALA A 77 9.78 11.85 -1.10
N LEU A 78 9.15 11.10 -0.20
CA LEU A 78 7.71 11.03 -0.07
C LEU A 78 7.12 12.40 0.31
N ASN A 79 7.71 13.09 1.28
CA ASN A 79 7.27 14.42 1.69
C ASN A 79 7.42 15.46 0.58
N LEU A 80 8.55 15.46 -0.14
CA LEU A 80 8.76 16.33 -1.29
C LEU A 80 7.72 16.07 -2.39
N PHE A 81 7.43 14.80 -2.67
CA PHE A 81 6.40 14.41 -3.63
C PHE A 81 5.00 14.88 -3.23
N LEU A 82 4.64 14.77 -1.94
CA LEU A 82 3.36 15.24 -1.43
C LEU A 82 3.22 16.76 -1.56
N ILE A 83 4.24 17.52 -1.15
CA ILE A 83 4.25 18.99 -1.26
C ILE A 83 4.11 19.40 -2.73
N PHE A 84 4.90 18.79 -3.62
CA PHE A 84 4.83 19.08 -5.06
C PHE A 84 3.44 18.79 -5.62
N SER A 85 2.82 17.68 -5.23
CA SER A 85 1.47 17.30 -5.64
C SER A 85 0.42 18.32 -5.19
N ILE A 86 0.55 18.87 -3.99
CA ILE A 86 -0.34 19.92 -3.47
C ILE A 86 -0.16 21.21 -4.26
N ILE A 87 1.09 21.63 -4.51
CA ILE A 87 1.40 22.84 -5.29
C ILE A 87 0.83 22.73 -6.71
N MET A 88 1.05 21.60 -7.38
CA MET A 88 0.53 21.34 -8.73
C MET A 88 -1.00 21.38 -8.77
N LYS A 89 -1.67 20.79 -7.77
CA LYS A 89 -3.13 20.84 -7.65
C LYS A 89 -3.62 22.28 -7.44
N TRP A 90 -2.94 23.05 -6.60
CA TRP A 90 -3.27 24.46 -6.34
C TRP A 90 -3.11 25.30 -7.61
N TRP A 91 -2.00 25.14 -8.33
CA TRP A 91 -1.74 25.87 -9.58
C TRP A 91 -2.77 25.57 -10.66
N ARG A 92 -3.13 24.29 -10.85
CA ARG A 92 -4.19 23.89 -11.79
C ARG A 92 -5.53 24.55 -11.47
N ASN A 93 -5.91 24.59 -10.19
CA ASN A 93 -7.15 25.22 -9.74
C ASN A 93 -7.16 26.75 -9.86
N ARG A 94 -6.04 27.39 -10.22
CA ARG A 94 -5.93 28.85 -10.44
C ARG A 94 -5.93 29.21 -11.93
N ILE A 95 -5.71 28.24 -12.82
CA ILE A 95 -5.64 28.42 -14.28
C ILE A 95 -6.98 28.10 -14.95
N VAL A 96 -7.78 27.21 -14.35
CA VAL A 96 -9.18 26.93 -14.72
C VAL A 96 -10.10 27.79 -13.87
#